data_AF-A0A497HL30-F1
#
_entry.id   AF-A0A497HL30-F1
#
_cell.length_a   1.000
_cell.length_b   1.000
_cell.length_c   1.000
_cell.angle_alpha   90.00
_cell.angle_beta   90.00
_cell.angle_gamma   90.00
#
_symmetry.space_group_name_H-M   'P 1'
#
loop_
_entity.id
_entity.type
_entity.pdbx_description
1 polymer ?
#
loop_
_entity_poly.entity_id
_entity_poly.type
_entity_poly.pdbx_seq_one_letter_code
_entity_poly.pdbx_strand_id
1 'polypeptide(L)'
;METNKPNHRNNQVLNSPTTFSNLMRDYAVSEIIGVILMVAIVVALAAAIFVVLTSMTATTQTMPKFPTFSQQRDEGKLVVLYTGGQQEVKWSDLLINPDTVEIYDEDNDGFLDAGEYIYNCTGKIVTVSFTPANVLLGTWDFT
;
A
#
# COMPACT_ATOMS: atom_id res chain seq x y z
N MET A 1 -65.00 80.36 4.45
CA MET A 1 -65.28 78.98 4.88
C MET A 1 -65.49 78.16 3.61
N GLU A 2 -64.42 77.83 2.86
CA GLU A 2 -63.47 76.72 3.07
C GLU A 2 -64.20 75.37 3.22
N THR A 3 -64.41 74.63 2.12
CA THR A 3 -63.56 73.58 1.50
C THR A 3 -63.35 72.32 2.35
N ASN A 4 -63.78 71.15 1.86
CA ASN A 4 -62.89 69.98 1.72
C ASN A 4 -63.55 68.81 0.94
N LYS A 5 -62.83 68.25 -0.04
CA LYS A 5 -63.10 66.98 -0.74
C LYS A 5 -61.97 66.02 -0.39
N PRO A 6 -62.24 64.78 0.05
CA PRO A 6 -61.39 63.65 -0.36
C PRO A 6 -62.20 62.32 -0.43
N ASN A 7 -61.81 61.17 -0.99
CA ASN A 7 -60.70 60.70 -1.82
C ASN A 7 -61.16 59.32 -2.34
N HIS A 8 -60.83 58.95 -3.57
CA HIS A 8 -60.90 57.55 -4.00
C HIS A 8 -59.88 56.73 -3.20
N ARG A 9 -60.32 55.80 -2.35
CA ARG A 9 -59.44 54.75 -1.81
C ARG A 9 -59.76 53.43 -2.48
N ASN A 10 -58.76 52.98 -3.23
CA ASN A 10 -58.65 51.67 -3.84
C ASN A 10 -58.98 50.55 -2.84
N ASN A 11 -60.09 49.85 -3.06
CA ASN A 11 -60.26 48.49 -2.55
C ASN A 11 -59.51 47.52 -3.48
N GLN A 12 -58.19 47.54 -3.43
CA GLN A 12 -57.41 46.38 -3.82
C GLN A 12 -57.29 45.51 -2.56
N VAL A 13 -58.33 44.70 -2.32
CA VAL A 13 -58.17 43.52 -1.47
C VAL A 13 -57.13 42.67 -2.18
N LEU A 14 -55.93 42.66 -1.59
CA LEU A 14 -54.73 42.03 -2.09
C LEU A 14 -54.95 40.50 -2.09
N ASN A 15 -55.59 40.00 -3.15
CA ASN A 15 -55.50 38.60 -3.52
C ASN A 15 -54.05 38.34 -3.92
N SER A 16 -53.27 37.72 -3.05
CA SER A 16 -51.93 37.24 -3.41
C SER A 16 -51.75 35.81 -2.90
N PRO A 17 -52.12 34.80 -3.70
CA PRO A 17 -51.76 33.39 -3.48
C PRO A 17 -50.25 33.13 -3.52
N THR A 18 -49.44 34.16 -3.82
CA THR A 18 -48.01 34.06 -4.12
C THR A 18 -47.12 33.88 -2.88
N THR A 19 -47.56 34.32 -1.69
CA THR A 19 -46.74 34.21 -0.47
C THR A 19 -46.69 32.75 0.04
N PHE A 20 -47.80 32.01 -0.05
CA PHE A 20 -47.86 30.61 0.39
C PHE A 20 -47.14 29.66 -0.58
N SER A 21 -47.22 29.92 -1.89
CA SER A 21 -46.53 29.12 -2.91
C SER A 21 -45.01 29.23 -2.83
N ASN A 22 -44.48 30.39 -2.43
CA ASN A 22 -43.04 30.60 -2.29
C ASN A 22 -42.49 29.91 -1.03
N LEU A 23 -43.21 29.95 0.10
CA LEU A 23 -42.83 29.22 1.31
C LEU A 23 -42.77 27.71 1.09
N MET A 24 -43.78 27.11 0.44
CA MET A 24 -43.77 25.67 0.12
C MET A 24 -42.66 25.30 -0.87
N ARG A 25 -42.31 26.18 -1.81
CA ARG A 25 -41.17 25.98 -2.73
C ARG A 25 -39.85 25.98 -1.96
N ASP A 26 -39.65 26.88 -1.01
CA ASP A 26 -38.40 26.97 -0.26
C ASP A 26 -38.19 25.77 0.69
N TYR A 27 -39.26 25.25 1.32
CA TYR A 27 -39.19 24.02 2.10
C TYR A 27 -38.94 22.77 1.24
N ALA A 28 -39.63 22.64 0.10
CA ALA A 28 -39.44 21.52 -0.83
C ALA A 28 -38.03 21.53 -1.47
N VAL A 29 -37.48 22.72 -1.74
CA VAL A 29 -36.14 22.90 -2.30
C VAL A 29 -35.06 22.65 -1.23
N SER A 30 -35.30 22.98 0.05
CA SER A 30 -34.36 22.71 1.15
C SER A 30 -34.18 21.22 1.45
N GLU A 31 -35.23 20.41 1.35
CA GLU A 31 -35.15 18.95 1.57
C GLU A 31 -34.27 18.30 0.50
N ILE A 32 -34.49 18.66 -0.77
CA ILE A 32 -33.75 18.14 -1.91
C ILE A 32 -32.28 18.60 -1.88
N ILE A 33 -32.02 19.87 -1.54
CA ILE A 33 -30.65 20.39 -1.43
C ILE A 33 -29.89 19.66 -0.31
N GLY A 34 -30.54 19.37 0.81
CA GLY A 34 -29.92 18.61 1.91
C GLY A 34 -29.49 17.21 1.48
N VAL A 35 -30.33 16.50 0.72
CA VAL A 35 -30.00 15.17 0.18
C VAL A 35 -28.84 15.23 -0.81
N ILE A 36 -28.84 16.20 -1.73
CA ILE A 36 -27.75 16.36 -2.71
C ILE A 36 -26.42 16.64 -2.01
N LEU A 37 -26.42 17.53 -1.02
CA LEU A 37 -25.20 17.84 -0.25
C LEU A 37 -24.71 16.64 0.56
N MET A 38 -25.62 15.90 1.20
CA MET A 38 -25.27 14.71 1.96
C MET A 38 -24.62 13.64 1.06
N VAL A 39 -25.23 13.37 -0.10
CA VAL A 39 -24.71 12.39 -1.06
C VAL A 39 -23.35 12.82 -1.60
N ALA A 40 -23.17 14.11 -1.93
CA ALA A 40 -21.90 14.63 -2.43
C ALA A 40 -20.76 14.43 -1.42
N ILE A 41 -21.00 14.69 -0.14
CA ILE A 41 -20.00 14.50 0.92
C ILE A 41 -19.67 13.01 1.09
N VAL A 42 -20.68 12.14 1.10
CA VAL A 42 -20.48 10.67 1.24
C VAL A 42 -19.66 10.11 0.07
N VAL A 43 -19.97 10.52 -1.16
CA VAL A 43 -19.23 10.08 -2.36
C VAL A 43 -17.79 10.57 -2.32
N ALA A 44 -17.56 11.84 -1.92
CA ALA A 44 -16.22 12.39 -1.80
C ALA A 44 -15.37 11.65 -0.74
N LEU A 45 -15.96 11.34 0.42
CA LEU A 45 -15.28 10.56 1.46
C LEU A 45 -15.00 9.13 1.01
N ALA A 46 -15.96 8.47 0.35
CA ALA A 46 -15.77 7.12 -0.17
C ALA A 46 -14.63 7.06 -1.19
N ALA A 47 -14.54 8.04 -2.10
CA ALA A 47 -13.46 8.14 -3.08
C ALA A 47 -12.10 8.37 -2.40
N ALA A 48 -12.03 9.27 -1.41
CA ALA A 48 -10.79 9.51 -0.66
C ALA A 48 -10.31 8.26 0.09
N ILE A 49 -11.22 7.55 0.77
CA ILE A 49 -10.91 6.30 1.47
C ILE A 49 -10.45 5.22 0.48
N PHE A 50 -11.09 5.11 -0.69
CA PHE A 50 -10.68 4.15 -1.71
C PHE A 50 -9.25 4.38 -2.19
N VAL A 51 -8.87 5.64 -2.45
CA VAL A 51 -7.49 6.02 -2.85
C VAL A 51 -6.47 5.69 -1.75
N VAL A 52 -6.81 5.97 -0.49
CA VAL A 52 -5.95 5.64 0.65
C VAL A 52 -5.78 4.12 0.78
N LEU A 53 -6.86 3.33 0.71
CA LEU A 53 -6.78 1.88 0.81
C LEU A 53 -5.99 1.27 -0.36
N THR A 54 -6.18 1.74 -1.59
CA THR A 54 -5.41 1.25 -2.75
C THR A 54 -3.92 1.58 -2.63
N SER A 55 -3.57 2.75 -2.09
CA SER A 55 -2.16 3.10 -1.82
C SER A 55 -1.52 2.21 -0.74
N MET A 56 -2.29 1.81 0.29
CA MET A 56 -1.78 0.95 1.36
C MET A 56 -1.66 -0.52 0.93
N THR A 57 -2.56 -1.02 0.08
CA THR A 57 -2.44 -2.37 -0.49
C THR A 57 -1.34 -2.46 -1.55
N ALA A 58 -1.00 -1.35 -2.22
CA ALA A 58 0.13 -1.30 -3.14
C ALA A 58 1.49 -1.35 -2.41
N THR A 59 1.52 -1.02 -1.11
CA THR A 59 2.68 -1.19 -0.24
C THR A 59 2.52 -2.41 0.66
N THR A 60 2.21 -3.58 0.09
CA THR A 60 2.72 -4.80 0.70
C THR A 60 4.23 -4.77 0.50
N GLN A 61 4.96 -4.08 1.39
CA GLN A 61 6.36 -4.40 1.58
C GLN A 61 6.38 -5.87 1.96
N THR A 62 6.60 -6.71 0.96
CA THR A 62 6.97 -8.10 1.17
C THR A 62 8.18 -8.03 2.08
N MET A 63 8.03 -8.46 3.33
CA MET A 63 9.18 -8.73 4.17
C MET A 63 10.17 -9.51 3.28
N PRO A 64 11.42 -9.03 3.13
CA PRO A 64 12.41 -9.77 2.38
C PRO A 64 12.51 -11.12 3.07
N LYS A 65 11.99 -12.16 2.40
CA LYS A 65 12.24 -13.52 2.85
C LYS A 65 13.71 -13.73 2.53
N PHE A 66 14.50 -14.05 3.54
CA PHE A 66 15.91 -14.32 3.33
C PHE A 66 16.08 -15.71 2.73
N PRO A 67 17.15 -15.95 1.94
CA PRO A 67 17.44 -17.29 1.48
C PRO A 67 17.80 -18.20 2.65
N THR A 68 17.50 -19.49 2.51
CA THR A 68 17.86 -20.51 3.50
C THR A 68 18.81 -21.54 2.90
N PHE A 69 19.68 -22.06 3.75
CA PHE A 69 20.74 -22.97 3.36
C PHE A 69 20.68 -24.27 4.16
N SER A 70 21.06 -25.37 3.51
CA SER A 70 21.18 -26.70 4.09
C SER A 70 22.62 -27.17 4.05
N GLN A 71 23.16 -27.56 5.19
CA GLN A 71 24.49 -28.11 5.26
C GLN A 71 24.48 -29.58 4.78
N GLN A 72 25.29 -29.87 3.78
CA GLN A 72 25.64 -31.21 3.34
C GLN A 72 27.09 -31.49 3.72
N ARG A 73 27.28 -31.94 4.96
CA ARG A 73 28.63 -32.13 5.55
C ARG A 73 29.46 -33.16 4.77
N ASP A 74 28.84 -34.25 4.33
CA ASP A 74 29.54 -35.33 3.63
C ASP A 74 30.13 -34.90 2.28
N GLU A 75 29.52 -33.89 1.64
CA GLU A 75 29.99 -33.34 0.37
C GLU A 75 30.80 -32.04 0.54
N GLY A 76 30.93 -31.53 1.77
CA GLY A 76 31.57 -30.23 2.02
C GLY A 76 30.83 -29.08 1.35
N LYS A 77 29.50 -29.15 1.29
CA LYS A 77 28.63 -28.18 0.58
C LYS A 77 27.59 -27.54 1.49
N LEU A 78 27.22 -26.32 1.16
CA LEU A 78 26.10 -25.59 1.73
C LEU A 78 25.12 -25.25 0.59
N VAL A 79 24.01 -25.96 0.53
CA VAL A 79 23.05 -25.92 -0.59
C VAL A 79 21.94 -24.92 -0.31
N VAL A 80 21.58 -24.12 -1.30
CA VAL A 80 20.45 -23.19 -1.25
C VAL A 80 19.15 -23.99 -1.33
N LEU A 81 18.31 -23.89 -0.30
CA LEU A 81 17.01 -24.58 -0.26
C LEU A 81 15.87 -23.69 -0.78
N TYR A 82 15.96 -22.39 -0.53
CA TYR A 82 14.91 -21.45 -0.85
C TYR A 82 15.51 -20.07 -1.05
N THR A 83 15.06 -19.40 -2.11
CA THR A 83 15.39 -18.02 -2.45
C THR A 83 14.14 -17.21 -2.17
N GLY A 84 14.24 -16.28 -1.23
CA GLY A 84 13.04 -15.76 -0.60
C GLY A 84 12.29 -14.70 -1.39
N GLY A 85 10.96 -14.79 -1.37
CA GLY A 85 10.05 -13.65 -1.63
C GLY A 85 9.93 -13.22 -3.09
N GLN A 86 9.29 -12.07 -3.32
CA GLN A 86 9.06 -11.48 -4.65
C GLN A 86 10.31 -10.77 -5.21
N GLN A 87 11.41 -10.73 -4.46
CA GLN A 87 12.62 -10.01 -4.82
C GLN A 87 13.76 -10.99 -5.04
N GLU A 88 14.33 -10.94 -6.23
CA GLU A 88 15.52 -11.71 -6.61
C GLU A 88 16.70 -11.30 -5.71
N VAL A 89 17.42 -12.29 -5.18
CA VAL A 89 18.63 -12.12 -4.37
C VAL A 89 19.83 -12.44 -5.24
N LYS A 90 20.90 -11.65 -5.14
CA LYS A 90 22.15 -11.92 -5.88
C LYS A 90 23.19 -12.56 -4.98
N TRP A 91 24.07 -13.37 -5.56
CA TRP A 91 25.26 -13.87 -4.85
C TRP A 91 26.11 -12.74 -4.29
N SER A 92 26.20 -11.60 -5.00
CA SER A 92 26.91 -10.40 -4.56
C SER A 92 26.30 -9.72 -3.33
N ASP A 93 25.04 -10.01 -3.01
CA ASP A 93 24.38 -9.47 -1.82
C ASP A 93 24.77 -10.25 -0.56
N LEU A 94 25.41 -11.42 -0.72
CA LEU A 94 25.87 -12.27 0.37
C LEU A 94 27.33 -11.97 0.72
N LEU A 95 27.60 -11.79 2.01
CA LEU A 95 28.95 -11.84 2.56
C LEU A 95 29.18 -13.25 3.10
N ILE A 96 30.08 -13.99 2.46
CA ILE A 96 30.40 -15.39 2.78
C ILE A 96 31.82 -15.44 3.33
N ASN A 97 31.98 -16.01 4.53
CA ASN A 97 33.27 -16.23 5.18
C ASN A 97 33.44 -17.74 5.43
N PRO A 98 34.63 -18.34 5.17
CA PRO A 98 35.84 -17.69 4.67
C PRO A 98 35.86 -17.53 3.16
N ASP A 99 36.58 -16.52 2.65
CA ASP A 99 36.75 -16.21 1.23
C ASP A 99 37.44 -17.32 0.40
N THR A 100 37.78 -18.43 1.05
CA THR A 100 38.36 -19.64 0.42
C THR A 100 37.31 -20.67 0.04
N VAL A 101 36.03 -20.41 0.30
CA VAL A 101 34.92 -21.21 -0.26
C VAL A 101 34.58 -20.69 -1.64
N GLU A 102 33.91 -21.53 -2.43
CA GLU A 102 33.58 -21.23 -3.82
C GLU A 102 32.07 -21.36 -4.03
N ILE A 103 31.54 -20.63 -5.01
CA ILE A 103 30.12 -20.60 -5.34
C ILE A 103 29.93 -21.40 -6.63
N TYR A 104 28.96 -22.29 -6.64
CA TYR A 104 28.42 -22.90 -7.85
C TYR A 104 27.11 -22.20 -8.20
N ASP A 105 27.13 -21.46 -9.30
CA ASP A 105 25.99 -20.79 -9.94
C ASP A 105 25.76 -21.52 -11.28
N GLU A 106 24.59 -22.15 -11.45
CA GLU A 106 24.31 -23.03 -12.60
C GLU A 106 24.18 -22.22 -13.89
N ASP A 107 23.50 -21.09 -13.82
CA ASP A 107 23.13 -20.26 -14.97
C ASP A 107 24.14 -19.12 -15.24
N ASN A 108 25.05 -18.86 -14.29
CA ASN A 108 26.06 -17.80 -14.29
C ASN A 108 25.47 -16.40 -14.52
N ASP A 109 24.26 -16.17 -14.00
CA ASP A 109 23.57 -14.89 -14.10
C ASP A 109 23.78 -14.01 -12.85
N GLY A 110 24.43 -14.56 -11.82
CA GLY A 110 24.73 -13.91 -10.55
C GLY A 110 23.55 -13.82 -9.59
N PHE A 111 22.41 -14.40 -9.96
CA PHE A 111 21.27 -14.57 -9.07
C PHE A 111 21.43 -15.83 -8.24
N LEU A 112 20.82 -15.80 -7.06
CA LEU A 112 20.81 -16.91 -6.14
C LEU A 112 19.59 -17.77 -6.45
N ASP A 113 19.82 -19.04 -6.81
CA ASP A 113 18.76 -20.01 -7.13
C ASP A 113 18.75 -21.24 -6.24
N ALA A 114 17.57 -21.87 -6.14
CA ALA A 114 17.41 -23.07 -5.33
C ALA A 114 18.11 -24.27 -6.00
N GLY A 115 18.91 -25.00 -5.24
CA GLY A 115 19.73 -26.10 -5.75
C GLY A 115 21.19 -25.72 -6.01
N GLU A 116 21.49 -24.42 -6.11
CA GLU A 116 22.85 -23.90 -6.13
C GLU A 116 23.54 -24.07 -4.78
N TYR A 117 24.87 -23.92 -4.72
CA TYR A 117 25.59 -24.22 -3.49
C TYR A 117 26.95 -23.54 -3.37
N ILE A 118 27.34 -23.35 -2.11
CA ILE A 118 28.71 -23.01 -1.73
C ILE A 118 29.45 -24.33 -1.47
N TYR A 119 30.66 -24.50 -2.02
CA TYR A 119 31.48 -25.70 -1.86
C TYR A 119 32.89 -25.38 -1.36
N ASN A 120 33.72 -26.41 -1.19
CA ASN A 120 35.03 -26.31 -0.55
C ASN A 120 34.90 -25.87 0.94
N CYS A 121 33.84 -26.33 1.61
CA CYS A 121 33.55 -25.96 3.00
C CYS A 121 34.26 -26.87 4.02
N THR A 122 34.72 -28.06 3.62
CA THR A 122 35.31 -29.06 4.54
C THR A 122 36.45 -28.48 5.37
N GLY A 123 36.41 -28.70 6.69
CA GLY A 123 37.40 -28.19 7.64
C GLY A 123 37.22 -26.71 8.01
N LYS A 124 36.10 -26.07 7.65
CA LYS A 124 35.87 -24.63 7.84
C LYS A 124 34.58 -24.37 8.62
N ILE A 125 34.53 -23.22 9.26
CA ILE A 125 33.28 -22.64 9.79
C ILE A 125 32.81 -21.63 8.73
N VAL A 126 31.68 -21.91 8.09
CA VAL A 126 31.12 -21.05 7.05
C VAL A 126 30.04 -20.16 7.63
N THR A 127 30.15 -18.85 7.42
CA THR A 127 29.17 -17.85 7.86
C THR A 127 28.64 -17.11 6.64
N VAL A 128 27.32 -16.95 6.55
CA VAL A 128 26.66 -16.23 5.46
C VAL A 128 25.81 -15.10 6.03
N SER A 129 26.04 -13.88 5.57
CA SER A 129 25.26 -12.68 5.93
C SER A 129 24.67 -12.02 4.70
N PHE A 130 23.46 -11.49 4.80
CA PHE A 130 22.81 -10.71 3.75
C PHE A 130 23.08 -9.22 3.97
N THR A 131 23.89 -8.63 3.08
CA THR A 131 24.42 -7.27 3.22
C THR A 131 23.35 -6.17 3.08
N PRO A 132 22.34 -6.24 2.19
CA PRO A 132 21.38 -5.16 2.03
C PRO A 132 20.53 -4.91 3.28
N ALA A 133 20.26 -5.95 4.08
CA ALA A 133 19.52 -5.84 5.34
C ALA A 133 20.42 -5.89 6.59
N ASN A 134 21.73 -6.10 6.43
CA ASN A 134 22.68 -6.31 7.53
C ASN A 134 22.23 -7.43 8.49
N VAL A 135 21.86 -8.59 7.94
CA VAL A 135 21.35 -9.74 8.70
C VAL A 135 22.30 -10.93 8.56
N LEU A 136 22.67 -11.56 9.68
CA LEU A 136 23.32 -12.86 9.67
C LEU A 136 22.27 -13.94 9.33
N LEU A 137 22.51 -14.69 8.25
CA LEU A 137 21.62 -15.78 7.83
C LEU A 137 21.93 -17.08 8.59
N GLY A 138 23.22 -17.35 8.83
CA GLY A 138 23.63 -18.51 9.60
C GLY A 138 25.13 -18.72 9.64
N THR A 139 25.51 -19.68 10.49
CA THR A 139 26.87 -20.21 10.64
C THR A 139 26.80 -21.73 10.68
N TRP A 140 27.63 -22.38 9.87
CA TRP A 140 27.67 -23.83 9.70
C TRP A 140 29.09 -24.34 9.90
N ASP A 141 29.25 -25.35 10.76
CA ASP A 141 30.54 -25.94 11.09
C ASP A 141 30.78 -27.22 10.28
N PHE A 142 31.81 -27.20 9.44
CA PHE A 142 32.26 -28.31 8.59
C PHE A 142 33.61 -28.89 9.07
N THR A 143 34.06 -28.56 10.29
CA THR A 143 35.27 -29.16 10.88
C THR A 143 35.11 -30.64 11.22
#